data_AF-A0AAE2VDB5-F1
#
_entry.id   AF-A0AAE2VDB5-F1
#
_cell.length_a   1.000
_cell.length_b   1.000
_cell.length_c   1.000
_cell.angle_alpha   90.00
_cell.angle_beta   90.00
_cell.angle_gamma   90.00
#
_symmetry.space_group_name_H-M   'P 1'
#
loop_
_entity.id
_entity.type
_entity.pdbx_description
1 polymer ?
#
loop_
_entity_poly.entity_id
_entity_poly.type
_entity_poly.pdbx_seq_one_letter_code
_entity_poly.pdbx_strand_id
1 'polypeptide(L)'
;MFSADEGDNSNHPQVGTNIGAQRVKNHYWRSAVCLYASAHAHHPEARKILLVNKMPPETIDGYDYRSLLDRFNVELVEFDSITRPPEGYHTGWNTQFIVIDALETLWRKVSPTSQVMLLDSDCLFVKPVDQEIIDRVKKLGVLQYTLWDADDISENGLTNYELAELGREYSDQVTTDVIKYAGGEIFFGDYKALESVIKEARRAYDISIKRNSKGLKKFNEEAHLLSYVYHLVGGKDYSANDLIKRIWTDRSLYCTVNGEENNLTIWHLPAEKKTSLRKMYQILGRGGDYFTDIEKCSVFFNVTATKLSLFKMYLRNQARRLVKVYRKLKS
;
A
#
# COMPACT_ATOMS: atom_id res chain seq x y z
N MET A 1 -8.82 5.88 3.51
CA MET A 1 -8.37 7.29 3.39
C MET A 1 -8.38 7.91 4.77
N PHE A 2 -7.22 8.43 5.22
CA PHE A 2 -7.09 9.11 6.50
C PHE A 2 -6.91 10.61 6.30
N SER A 3 -7.60 11.38 7.13
CA SER A 3 -7.52 12.83 7.20
C SER A 3 -7.25 13.21 8.65
N ALA A 4 -6.01 13.65 8.91
CA ALA A 4 -5.57 14.07 10.24
C ALA A 4 -6.39 15.29 10.75
N ASP A 5 -6.48 15.42 12.07
CA ASP A 5 -7.09 16.57 12.75
C ASP A 5 -6.25 17.85 12.55
N GLU A 6 -6.86 19.03 12.71
CA GLU A 6 -6.09 20.28 12.69
C GLU A 6 -5.10 20.28 13.85
N GLY A 7 -3.80 20.44 13.57
CA GLY A 7 -2.73 20.40 14.57
C GLY A 7 -2.03 19.05 14.72
N ASP A 8 -2.44 18.01 13.99
CA ASP A 8 -1.75 16.73 13.96
C ASP A 8 -0.49 16.81 13.06
N ASN A 9 0.70 16.69 13.68
CA ASN A 9 2.00 16.76 13.01
C ASN A 9 2.41 15.42 12.37
N SER A 10 1.47 14.72 11.74
CA SER A 10 1.74 13.48 11.02
C SER A 10 2.64 13.75 9.80
N ASN A 11 3.91 13.33 9.86
CA ASN A 11 4.85 13.51 8.76
C ASN A 11 4.61 12.43 7.70
N HIS A 12 4.16 12.85 6.51
CA HIS A 12 4.03 12.00 5.31
C HIS A 12 5.17 12.33 4.32
N PRO A 13 6.28 11.56 4.32
CA PRO A 13 7.48 11.87 3.52
C PRO A 13 7.23 12.01 2.02
N GLN A 14 6.20 11.32 1.49
CA GLN A 14 5.85 11.34 0.08
C GLN A 14 5.27 12.68 -0.41
N VAL A 15 4.84 13.58 0.50
CA VAL A 15 4.13 14.80 0.11
C VAL A 15 4.95 16.09 0.32
N GLY A 16 5.99 16.07 1.14
CA GLY A 16 6.85 17.24 1.42
C GLY A 16 6.23 18.21 2.44
N THR A 17 7.08 18.95 3.15
CA THR A 17 6.78 19.60 4.45
C THR A 17 6.13 20.98 4.39
N ASN A 18 5.59 21.45 3.25
CA ASN A 18 5.16 22.86 3.15
C ASN A 18 3.94 23.13 2.24
N ILE A 19 2.96 22.22 2.24
CA ILE A 19 1.73 22.39 1.46
C ILE A 19 0.56 22.37 2.46
N GLY A 20 -0.31 23.40 2.42
CA GLY A 20 -1.45 23.51 3.35
C GLY A 20 -2.24 22.19 3.45
N ALA A 21 -2.59 21.79 4.67
CA ALA A 21 -3.11 20.45 5.00
C ALA A 21 -4.22 19.97 4.06
N GLN A 22 -5.11 20.88 3.62
CA GLN A 22 -6.18 20.54 2.69
C GLN A 22 -5.70 20.20 1.28
N ARG A 23 -4.68 20.90 0.76
CA ARG A 23 -4.14 20.62 -0.57
C ARG A 23 -3.43 19.27 -0.62
N VAL A 24 -2.80 18.86 0.49
CA VAL A 24 -2.25 17.51 0.68
C VAL A 24 -3.35 16.46 0.69
N LYS A 25 -4.40 16.66 1.50
CA LYS A 25 -5.58 15.77 1.57
C LYS A 25 -6.22 15.57 0.19
N ASN A 26 -6.33 16.63 -0.61
CA ASN A 26 -6.88 16.56 -1.95
C ASN A 26 -6.05 15.68 -2.91
N HIS A 27 -4.75 15.41 -2.67
CA HIS A 27 -4.02 14.45 -3.50
C HIS A 27 -4.60 13.05 -3.34
N TYR A 28 -4.77 12.60 -2.11
CA TYR A 28 -5.28 11.27 -1.80
C TYR A 28 -6.75 11.10 -2.19
N TRP A 29 -7.61 12.11 -1.99
CA TRP A 29 -9.00 12.03 -2.43
C TRP A 29 -9.15 11.88 -3.94
N ARG A 30 -8.33 12.59 -4.73
CA ARG A 30 -8.27 12.42 -6.18
C ARG A 30 -7.80 11.02 -6.57
N SER A 31 -6.74 10.54 -5.92
CA SER A 31 -6.22 9.19 -6.15
C SER A 31 -7.29 8.13 -5.88
N ALA A 32 -8.02 8.23 -4.77
CA ALA A 32 -9.09 7.29 -4.42
C ALA A 32 -10.17 7.21 -5.52
N VAL A 33 -10.60 8.34 -6.09
CA VAL A 33 -11.55 8.32 -7.23
C VAL A 33 -10.95 7.64 -8.45
N CYS A 34 -9.68 7.88 -8.77
CA CYS A 34 -9.00 7.19 -9.87
C CYS A 34 -8.90 5.68 -9.64
N LEU A 35 -8.59 5.25 -8.41
CA LEU A 35 -8.61 3.84 -8.01
C LEU A 35 -9.98 3.22 -8.29
N TYR A 36 -11.06 3.80 -7.78
CA TYR A 36 -12.40 3.22 -7.97
C TYR A 36 -12.90 3.32 -9.40
N ALA A 37 -12.53 4.35 -10.15
CA ALA A 37 -12.83 4.43 -11.58
C ALA A 37 -12.15 3.27 -12.34
N SER A 38 -10.87 3.01 -12.05
CA SER A 38 -10.16 1.86 -12.65
C SER A 38 -10.74 0.52 -12.20
N ALA A 39 -11.13 0.38 -10.93
CA ALA A 39 -11.81 -0.80 -10.42
C ALA A 39 -13.19 -0.99 -11.06
N HIS A 40 -13.91 0.09 -11.36
CA HIS A 40 -15.19 0.01 -12.05
C HIS A 40 -15.03 -0.46 -13.50
N ALA A 41 -13.99 0.02 -14.20
CA ALA A 41 -13.70 -0.40 -15.56
C ALA A 41 -13.35 -1.89 -15.68
N HIS A 42 -12.65 -2.45 -14.69
CA HIS A 42 -12.20 -3.85 -14.73
C HIS A 42 -13.05 -4.82 -13.89
N HIS A 43 -13.83 -4.31 -12.93
CA HIS A 43 -14.64 -5.10 -11.99
C HIS A 43 -15.98 -4.39 -11.70
N PRO A 44 -16.86 -4.21 -12.71
CA PRO A 44 -18.11 -3.47 -12.52
C PRO A 44 -18.99 -4.08 -11.41
N GLU A 45 -19.02 -5.40 -11.30
CA GLU A 45 -19.82 -6.16 -10.32
C GLU A 45 -19.20 -6.23 -8.92
N ALA A 46 -17.94 -5.84 -8.75
CA ALA A 46 -17.31 -5.86 -7.43
C ALA A 46 -17.91 -4.78 -6.53
N ARG A 47 -18.23 -5.15 -5.28
CA ARG A 47 -18.57 -4.18 -4.24
C ARG A 47 -17.35 -3.34 -3.90
N LYS A 48 -17.47 -2.02 -4.03
CA LYS A 48 -16.39 -1.05 -3.81
C LYS A 48 -16.69 -0.28 -2.55
N ILE A 49 -15.76 -0.31 -1.58
CA ILE A 49 -15.92 0.35 -0.29
C ILE A 49 -14.76 1.33 -0.09
N LEU A 50 -15.06 2.61 0.06
CA LEU A 50 -14.13 3.65 0.46
C LEU A 50 -14.24 3.89 1.97
N LEU A 51 -13.25 3.39 2.70
CA LEU A 51 -13.11 3.60 4.13
C LEU A 51 -12.53 4.98 4.42
N VAL A 52 -13.21 5.77 5.25
CA VAL A 52 -12.78 7.12 5.63
C VAL A 52 -12.85 7.31 7.14
N ASN A 53 -11.90 8.02 7.73
CA ASN A 53 -12.03 8.44 9.13
C ASN A 53 -12.77 9.77 9.29
N LYS A 54 -13.00 10.46 8.16
CA LYS A 54 -13.73 11.72 8.04
C LYS A 54 -14.36 11.80 6.66
N MET A 55 -15.57 12.34 6.59
CA MET A 55 -16.24 12.57 5.32
C MET A 55 -15.41 13.45 4.37
N PRO A 56 -15.43 13.14 3.05
CA PRO A 56 -14.74 13.95 2.06
C PRO A 56 -15.40 15.34 1.92
N PRO A 57 -14.67 16.35 1.41
CA PRO A 57 -15.27 17.60 0.97
C PRO A 57 -16.38 17.36 -0.07
N GLU A 58 -17.39 18.22 -0.10
CA GLU A 58 -18.45 18.15 -1.12
C GLU A 58 -17.89 18.25 -2.54
N THR A 59 -16.92 19.16 -2.74
CA THR A 59 -16.28 19.37 -4.03
C THR A 59 -14.75 19.31 -3.95
N ILE A 60 -14.13 18.77 -5.01
CA ILE A 60 -12.68 18.79 -5.21
C ILE A 60 -12.41 19.20 -6.65
N ASP A 61 -11.60 20.24 -6.84
CA ASP A 61 -11.30 20.87 -8.13
C ASP A 61 -12.56 21.30 -8.93
N GLY A 62 -13.63 21.67 -8.23
CA GLY A 62 -14.90 22.10 -8.84
C GLY A 62 -15.84 20.97 -9.27
N TYR A 63 -15.49 19.71 -8.97
CA TYR A 63 -16.34 18.55 -9.25
C TYR A 63 -16.96 18.02 -7.95
N ASP A 64 -18.22 17.63 -8.00
CA ASP A 64 -18.93 17.01 -6.89
C ASP A 64 -18.37 15.62 -6.60
N TYR A 65 -17.85 15.43 -5.37
CA TYR A 65 -17.12 14.24 -5.01
C TYR A 65 -18.04 13.02 -4.84
N ARG A 66 -19.23 13.23 -4.28
CA ARG A 66 -20.21 12.16 -4.07
C ARG A 66 -20.74 11.61 -5.39
N SER A 67 -21.09 12.50 -6.33
CA SER A 67 -21.52 12.13 -7.69
C SER A 67 -20.47 11.31 -8.42
N LEU A 68 -19.18 11.61 -8.22
CA LEU A 68 -18.09 10.80 -8.78
C LEU A 68 -18.01 9.41 -8.15
N LEU A 69 -18.17 9.29 -6.82
CA LEU A 69 -18.23 7.98 -6.16
C LEU A 69 -19.45 7.16 -6.57
N ASP A 70 -20.62 7.80 -6.65
CA ASP A 70 -21.88 7.18 -7.06
C ASP A 70 -21.79 6.65 -8.48
N ARG A 71 -21.18 7.42 -9.40
CA ARG A 71 -20.92 6.99 -10.79
C ARG A 71 -20.18 5.67 -10.87
N PHE A 72 -19.29 5.39 -9.91
CA PHE A 72 -18.47 4.17 -9.88
C PHE A 72 -19.02 3.09 -8.92
N ASN A 73 -20.21 3.28 -8.37
CA ASN A 73 -20.85 2.39 -7.38
C ASN A 73 -19.99 2.18 -6.12
N VAL A 74 -19.44 3.27 -5.56
CA VAL A 74 -18.60 3.21 -4.36
C VAL A 74 -19.40 3.51 -3.10
N GLU A 75 -19.42 2.57 -2.17
CA GLU A 75 -19.95 2.77 -0.82
C GLU A 75 -18.96 3.55 0.03
N LEU A 76 -19.40 4.68 0.59
CA LEU A 76 -18.60 5.46 1.53
C LEU A 76 -18.88 4.97 2.96
N VAL A 77 -17.84 4.47 3.65
CA VAL A 77 -17.95 3.91 5.00
C VAL A 77 -17.01 4.64 5.94
N GLU A 78 -17.57 5.23 6.99
CA GLU A 78 -16.79 5.87 8.04
C GLU A 78 -16.28 4.83 9.06
N PHE A 79 -15.07 5.04 9.59
CA PHE A 79 -14.50 4.24 10.66
C PHE A 79 -13.82 5.09 11.74
N ASP A 80 -13.84 4.61 12.97
CA ASP A 80 -13.16 5.25 14.09
C ASP A 80 -11.65 4.95 14.02
N SER A 81 -10.84 6.01 13.98
CA SER A 81 -9.37 5.91 13.89
C SER A 81 -8.73 5.95 15.28
N ILE A 82 -8.93 4.87 16.05
CA ILE A 82 -8.50 4.74 17.45
C ILE A 82 -7.06 4.27 17.61
N THR A 83 -6.48 3.63 16.60
CA THR A 83 -5.16 3.01 16.67
C THR A 83 -4.06 4.01 16.31
N ARG A 84 -3.83 4.96 17.21
CA ARG A 84 -2.80 6.00 17.06
C ARG A 84 -1.70 5.80 18.08
N PRO A 85 -0.43 5.63 17.67
CA PRO A 85 0.66 5.54 18.63
C PRO A 85 0.86 6.89 19.36
N PRO A 86 1.48 6.88 20.54
CA PRO A 86 1.76 8.11 21.29
C PRO A 86 2.72 9.03 20.52
N GLU A 87 2.74 10.30 20.91
CA GLU A 87 3.72 11.27 20.42
C GLU A 87 5.16 10.74 20.66
N GLY A 88 6.06 10.99 19.71
CA GLY A 88 7.44 10.54 19.79
C GLY A 88 7.67 9.04 19.53
N TYR A 89 6.64 8.28 19.13
CA TYR A 89 6.77 6.84 18.85
C TYR A 89 7.79 6.50 17.74
N HIS A 90 7.75 7.27 16.64
CA HIS A 90 8.71 7.20 15.54
C HIS A 90 8.69 8.51 14.74
N THR A 91 9.74 8.77 13.96
CA THR A 91 9.97 10.04 13.25
C THR A 91 9.11 10.23 12.00
N GLY A 92 8.42 9.18 11.53
CA GLY A 92 7.48 9.23 10.41
C GLY A 92 6.55 8.02 10.43
N TRP A 93 5.53 8.02 9.57
CA TRP A 93 4.66 6.85 9.31
C TRP A 93 3.83 6.35 10.52
N ASN A 94 3.86 7.09 11.63
CA ASN A 94 3.20 6.74 12.88
C ASN A 94 1.65 6.71 12.78
N THR A 95 1.04 7.43 11.85
CA THR A 95 -0.43 7.39 11.66
C THR A 95 -0.93 6.16 10.93
N GLN A 96 -0.06 5.27 10.43
CA GLN A 96 -0.50 4.19 9.54
C GLN A 96 -1.07 2.97 10.27
N PHE A 97 -0.88 2.84 11.59
CA PHE A 97 -1.49 1.75 12.37
C PHE A 97 -3.04 1.76 12.36
N ILE A 98 -3.65 2.88 11.97
CA ILE A 98 -5.10 2.96 11.68
C ILE A 98 -5.56 1.96 10.60
N VAL A 99 -4.64 1.38 9.82
CA VAL A 99 -4.95 0.31 8.87
C VAL A 99 -5.62 -0.87 9.59
N ILE A 100 -5.30 -1.11 10.86
CA ILE A 100 -5.93 -2.16 11.66
C ILE A 100 -7.42 -1.84 11.90
N ASP A 101 -7.76 -0.57 12.17
CA ASP A 101 -9.15 -0.11 12.32
C ASP A 101 -9.93 -0.22 10.99
N ALA A 102 -9.26 0.11 9.88
CA ALA A 102 -9.83 -0.01 8.54
C ALA A 102 -10.10 -1.47 8.17
N LEU A 103 -9.15 -2.38 8.42
CA LEU A 103 -9.31 -3.82 8.20
C LEU A 103 -10.45 -4.40 9.04
N GLU A 104 -10.54 -4.00 10.32
CA GLU A 104 -11.61 -4.45 11.21
C GLU A 104 -12.99 -3.96 10.75
N THR A 105 -13.09 -2.70 10.33
CA THR A 105 -14.33 -2.15 9.76
C THR A 105 -14.74 -2.89 8.49
N LEU A 106 -13.76 -3.18 7.61
CA LEU A 106 -13.99 -3.94 6.39
C LEU A 106 -14.49 -5.36 6.71
N TRP A 107 -13.85 -6.04 7.65
CA TRP A 107 -14.21 -7.40 8.08
C TRP A 107 -15.68 -7.50 8.54
N ARG A 108 -16.16 -6.51 9.31
CA ARG A 108 -17.56 -6.45 9.77
C ARG A 108 -18.58 -6.20 8.64
N LYS A 109 -18.13 -5.74 7.47
CA LYS A 109 -18.97 -5.39 6.33
C LYS A 109 -19.03 -6.48 5.26
N VAL A 110 -18.11 -7.43 5.27
CA VAL A 110 -18.00 -8.48 4.24
C VAL A 110 -18.61 -9.80 4.70
N SER A 111 -18.91 -10.69 3.75
CA SER A 111 -19.44 -12.02 4.04
C SER A 111 -18.32 -13.03 4.30
N PRO A 112 -18.59 -14.13 5.03
CA PRO A 112 -17.62 -15.22 5.22
C PRO A 112 -17.09 -15.87 3.94
N THR A 113 -17.79 -15.69 2.81
CA THR A 113 -17.39 -16.21 1.49
C THR A 113 -16.65 -15.20 0.63
N SER A 114 -16.43 -13.97 1.11
CA SER A 114 -15.79 -12.91 0.36
C SER A 114 -14.27 -13.11 0.26
N GLN A 115 -13.71 -12.84 -0.92
CA GLN A 115 -12.32 -12.40 -1.02
C GLN A 115 -12.28 -10.88 -0.89
N VAL A 116 -11.28 -10.37 -0.18
CA VAL A 116 -11.20 -8.97 0.22
C VAL A 116 -9.84 -8.42 -0.18
N MET A 117 -9.88 -7.29 -0.90
CA MET A 117 -8.69 -6.54 -1.26
C MET A 117 -8.78 -5.13 -0.65
N LEU A 118 -7.76 -4.73 0.10
CA LEU A 118 -7.54 -3.36 0.54
C LEU A 118 -6.32 -2.83 -0.21
N LEU A 119 -6.43 -1.64 -0.79
CA LEU A 119 -5.39 -1.02 -1.59
C LEU A 119 -5.09 0.40 -1.11
N ASP A 120 -3.85 0.83 -1.30
CA ASP A 120 -3.48 2.23 -1.23
C ASP A 120 -4.26 3.07 -2.26
N SER A 121 -4.55 4.32 -1.90
CA SER A 121 -5.40 5.19 -2.72
C SER A 121 -4.84 5.50 -4.12
N ASP A 122 -3.53 5.36 -4.30
CA ASP A 122 -2.81 5.58 -5.57
C ASP A 122 -2.43 4.28 -6.27
N CYS A 123 -3.14 3.20 -5.94
CA CYS A 123 -3.21 2.02 -6.79
C CYS A 123 -4.19 2.25 -7.96
N LEU A 124 -3.96 1.58 -9.08
CA LEU A 124 -4.86 1.52 -10.23
C LEU A 124 -4.95 0.09 -10.73
N PHE A 125 -6.14 -0.38 -11.05
CA PHE A 125 -6.32 -1.58 -11.85
C PHE A 125 -6.05 -1.24 -13.32
N VAL A 126 -5.26 -2.09 -13.97
CA VAL A 126 -5.00 -1.99 -15.43
C VAL A 126 -5.39 -3.26 -16.17
N LYS A 127 -5.77 -4.29 -15.42
CA LYS A 127 -6.35 -5.54 -15.90
C LYS A 127 -7.38 -6.05 -14.87
N PRO A 128 -8.28 -6.95 -15.28
CA PRO A 128 -9.07 -7.70 -14.32
C PRO A 128 -8.19 -8.62 -13.44
N VAL A 129 -8.70 -8.92 -12.26
CA VAL A 129 -8.17 -9.98 -11.38
C VAL A 129 -8.76 -11.28 -11.92
N ASP A 130 -7.91 -12.16 -12.43
CA ASP A 130 -8.35 -13.42 -13.03
C ASP A 130 -8.64 -14.51 -11.99
N GLN A 131 -9.20 -15.62 -12.46
CA GLN A 131 -9.55 -16.76 -11.62
C GLN A 131 -8.31 -17.42 -10.98
N GLU A 132 -7.14 -17.37 -11.63
CA GLU A 132 -5.90 -17.94 -11.09
C GLU A 132 -5.48 -17.21 -9.81
N ILE A 133 -5.55 -15.87 -9.82
CA ILE A 133 -5.27 -15.05 -8.64
C ILE A 133 -6.29 -15.35 -7.52
N ILE A 134 -7.57 -15.49 -7.86
CA ILE A 134 -8.62 -15.83 -6.88
C ILE A 134 -8.38 -17.20 -6.23
N ASP A 135 -8.01 -18.21 -7.03
CA ASP A 135 -7.72 -19.54 -6.52
C ASP A 135 -6.41 -19.56 -5.72
N ARG A 136 -5.44 -18.72 -6.08
CA ARG A 136 -4.23 -18.50 -5.30
C ARG A 136 -4.56 -17.93 -3.91
N VAL A 137 -5.47 -16.97 -3.79
CA VAL A 137 -5.94 -16.46 -2.50
C VAL A 137 -6.57 -17.58 -1.68
N LYS A 138 -7.48 -18.38 -2.26
CA LYS A 138 -8.10 -19.51 -1.53
C LYS A 138 -7.08 -20.55 -1.05
N LYS A 139 -6.03 -20.77 -1.84
CA LYS A 139 -4.97 -21.74 -1.52
C LYS A 139 -4.02 -21.24 -0.43
N LEU A 140 -3.64 -19.96 -0.47
CA LEU A 140 -2.62 -19.38 0.41
C LEU A 140 -3.23 -18.62 1.60
N GLY A 141 -4.53 -18.37 1.61
CA GLY A 141 -5.24 -17.54 2.59
C GLY A 141 -5.04 -16.04 2.34
N VAL A 142 -3.79 -15.60 2.25
CA VAL A 142 -3.40 -14.21 2.01
C VAL A 142 -2.27 -14.11 0.99
N LEU A 143 -2.33 -13.10 0.13
CA LEU A 143 -1.25 -12.71 -0.78
C LEU A 143 -0.52 -11.49 -0.22
N GLN A 144 0.80 -11.53 -0.30
CA GLN A 144 1.71 -10.52 0.22
C GLN A 144 2.57 -9.96 -0.91
N TYR A 145 2.60 -8.63 -0.98
CA TYR A 145 3.57 -7.93 -1.82
C TYR A 145 4.87 -7.75 -1.04
N THR A 146 5.90 -8.50 -1.41
CA THR A 146 7.19 -8.48 -0.72
C THR A 146 8.11 -7.44 -1.36
N LEU A 147 8.62 -6.52 -0.56
CA LEU A 147 9.59 -5.53 -0.99
C LEU A 147 11.00 -5.98 -0.64
N TRP A 148 11.91 -5.74 -1.59
CA TRP A 148 13.36 -5.89 -1.46
C TRP A 148 13.87 -7.33 -1.27
N ASP A 149 15.03 -7.61 -1.87
CA ASP A 149 15.69 -8.93 -1.76
C ASP A 149 16.91 -8.91 -0.82
N ALA A 150 17.23 -7.77 -0.21
CA ALA A 150 18.42 -7.62 0.63
C ALA A 150 18.01 -7.51 2.10
N ASP A 151 18.22 -8.60 2.85
CA ASP A 151 17.74 -8.76 4.23
C ASP A 151 18.46 -7.89 5.26
N ASP A 152 19.62 -7.32 4.89
CA ASP A 152 20.50 -6.52 5.73
C ASP A 152 20.33 -5.00 5.54
N ILE A 153 19.41 -4.58 4.69
CA ILE A 153 19.10 -3.16 4.48
C ILE A 153 18.03 -2.75 5.50
N SER A 154 18.30 -1.67 6.23
CA SER A 154 17.35 -1.10 7.17
C SER A 154 16.27 -0.34 6.41
N GLU A 155 15.02 -0.80 6.53
CA GLU A 155 13.83 -0.08 6.10
C GLU A 155 13.21 0.55 7.34
N ASN A 156 13.06 1.87 7.35
CA ASN A 156 12.47 2.63 8.46
C ASN A 156 12.99 2.25 9.87
N GLY A 157 14.28 1.90 9.96
CA GLY A 157 14.99 1.62 11.21
C GLY A 157 15.05 0.14 11.63
N LEU A 158 14.58 -0.81 10.81
CA LEU A 158 14.78 -2.25 11.05
C LEU A 158 15.23 -2.98 9.78
N THR A 159 16.18 -3.90 9.91
CA THR A 159 16.50 -4.89 8.88
C THR A 159 15.54 -6.09 8.94
N ASN A 160 15.50 -6.95 7.92
CA ASN A 160 14.67 -8.17 7.95
C ASN A 160 15.12 -9.16 9.05
N TYR A 161 16.41 -9.16 9.40
CA TYR A 161 16.94 -9.94 10.52
C TYR A 161 16.49 -9.38 11.87
N GLU A 162 16.58 -8.07 12.07
CA GLU A 162 16.10 -7.43 13.30
C GLU A 162 14.59 -7.53 13.44
N LEU A 163 13.86 -7.51 12.33
CA LEU A 163 12.42 -7.75 12.32
C LEU A 163 12.08 -9.16 12.80
N ALA A 164 12.83 -10.17 12.36
CA ALA A 164 12.68 -11.55 12.84
C ALA A 164 13.07 -11.70 14.31
N GLU A 165 14.18 -11.10 14.73
CA GLU A 165 14.62 -11.07 16.14
C GLU A 165 13.54 -10.48 17.05
N LEU A 166 13.01 -9.32 16.68
CA LEU A 166 11.91 -8.69 17.40
C LEU A 166 10.64 -9.55 17.36
N GLY A 167 10.35 -10.18 16.22
CA GLY A 167 9.23 -11.11 16.08
C GLY A 167 9.28 -12.29 17.05
N ARG A 168 10.47 -12.87 17.28
CA ARG A 168 10.69 -13.93 18.28
C ARG A 168 10.42 -13.46 19.70
N GLU A 169 10.69 -12.19 20.01
CA GLU A 169 10.32 -11.60 21.30
C GLU A 169 8.80 -11.37 21.45
N TYR A 170 8.05 -11.30 20.34
CA TYR A 170 6.60 -11.07 20.35
C TYR A 170 5.80 -12.38 20.41
N SER A 171 6.34 -13.47 19.85
CA SER A 171 5.72 -14.78 19.86
C SER A 171 6.72 -15.90 19.61
N ASP A 172 6.59 -16.98 20.39
CA ASP A 172 7.36 -18.23 20.23
C ASP A 172 7.07 -18.97 18.91
N GLN A 173 6.06 -18.53 18.15
CA GLN A 173 5.74 -19.09 16.83
C GLN A 173 6.73 -18.65 15.74
N VAL A 174 7.44 -17.54 15.94
CA VAL A 174 8.48 -17.12 15.01
C VAL A 174 9.72 -17.98 15.25
N THR A 175 10.10 -18.75 14.25
CA THR A 175 11.26 -19.66 14.32
C THR A 175 12.30 -19.38 13.23
N THR A 176 11.98 -18.46 12.31
CA THR A 176 12.87 -18.03 11.23
C THR A 176 13.88 -16.99 11.71
N ASP A 177 15.02 -16.92 11.03
CA ASP A 177 16.02 -15.86 11.20
C ASP A 177 15.71 -14.62 10.36
N VAL A 178 14.78 -14.72 9.41
CA VAL A 178 14.41 -13.65 8.47
C VAL A 178 12.90 -13.59 8.30
N ILE A 179 12.34 -12.38 8.47
CA ILE A 179 10.98 -12.04 8.05
C ILE A 179 11.10 -11.04 6.92
N LYS A 180 10.52 -11.34 5.75
CA LYS A 180 10.57 -10.42 4.61
C LYS A 180 9.63 -9.25 4.82
N TYR A 181 10.11 -8.06 4.45
CA TYR A 181 9.32 -6.84 4.49
C TYR A 181 8.17 -6.89 3.47
N ALA A 182 6.94 -6.84 3.96
CA ALA A 182 5.72 -6.67 3.21
C ALA A 182 5.44 -5.18 2.96
N GLY A 183 5.18 -4.80 1.71
CA GLY A 183 4.64 -3.49 1.41
C GLY A 183 3.22 -3.32 1.96
N GLY A 184 2.92 -2.15 2.53
CA GLY A 184 1.60 -1.79 3.05
C GLY A 184 0.54 -1.49 1.98
N GLU A 185 0.91 -1.55 0.69
CA GLU A 185 0.06 -1.20 -0.45
C GLU A 185 -1.17 -2.07 -0.63
N ILE A 186 -1.08 -3.33 -0.20
CA ILE A 186 -2.07 -4.35 -0.47
C ILE A 186 -2.25 -5.25 0.73
N PHE A 187 -3.51 -5.47 1.07
CA PHE A 187 -3.95 -6.71 1.69
C PHE A 187 -4.84 -7.41 0.68
N PHE A 188 -4.59 -8.69 0.39
CA PHE A 188 -5.50 -9.49 -0.41
C PHE A 188 -5.63 -10.87 0.21
N GLY A 189 -6.80 -11.15 0.80
CA GLY A 189 -7.05 -12.42 1.48
C GLY A 189 -8.52 -12.79 1.48
N ASP A 190 -8.81 -13.98 1.98
CA ASP A 190 -10.18 -14.37 2.30
C ASP A 190 -10.64 -13.81 3.66
N TYR A 191 -11.92 -14.04 3.99
CA TYR A 191 -12.51 -13.61 5.26
C TYR A 191 -11.75 -14.11 6.50
N LYS A 192 -11.27 -15.36 6.49
CA LYS A 192 -10.56 -15.97 7.63
C LYS A 192 -9.16 -15.42 7.78
N ALA A 193 -8.48 -15.18 6.67
CA ALA A 193 -7.20 -14.50 6.65
C ALA A 193 -7.33 -13.08 7.19
N LEU A 194 -8.37 -12.34 6.78
CA LEU A 194 -8.65 -11.01 7.28
C LEU A 194 -8.87 -11.01 8.80
N GLU A 195 -9.71 -11.92 9.31
CA GLU A 195 -9.93 -12.11 10.76
C GLU A 195 -8.63 -12.38 11.52
N SER A 196 -7.81 -13.31 11.00
CA SER A 196 -6.55 -13.72 11.62
C SER A 196 -5.53 -12.57 11.63
N VAL A 197 -5.43 -11.83 10.52
CA VAL A 197 -4.54 -10.66 10.41
C VAL A 197 -4.96 -9.57 11.40
N ILE A 198 -6.25 -9.25 11.52
CA ILE A 198 -6.74 -8.25 12.49
C ILE A 198 -6.36 -8.65 13.91
N LYS A 199 -6.64 -9.90 14.28
CA LYS A 199 -6.36 -10.43 15.63
C LYS A 199 -4.87 -10.31 15.99
N GLU A 200 -3.99 -10.82 15.13
CA GLU A 200 -2.55 -10.79 15.40
C GLU A 200 -1.98 -9.36 15.30
N ALA A 201 -2.52 -8.52 14.43
CA ALA A 201 -2.13 -7.12 14.32
C ALA A 201 -2.46 -6.32 15.60
N ARG A 202 -3.65 -6.52 16.18
CA ARG A 202 -4.04 -5.92 17.47
C ARG A 202 -3.08 -6.34 18.59
N ARG A 203 -2.79 -7.63 18.69
CA ARG A 203 -1.84 -8.15 19.67
C ARG A 203 -0.45 -7.56 19.49
N ALA A 204 0.07 -7.55 18.27
CA ALA A 204 1.38 -6.98 17.97
C ALA A 204 1.45 -5.48 18.27
N TYR A 205 0.38 -4.74 17.96
CA TYR A 205 0.27 -3.31 18.28
C TYR A 205 0.37 -3.07 19.79
N ASP A 206 -0.42 -3.79 20.60
CA ASP A 206 -0.42 -3.64 22.06
C ASP A 206 0.97 -3.93 22.68
N ILE A 207 1.65 -4.95 22.17
CA ILE A 207 3.03 -5.25 22.58
C ILE A 207 3.97 -4.10 22.20
N SER A 208 3.82 -3.56 20.99
CA SER A 208 4.65 -2.44 20.49
C SER A 208 4.48 -1.18 21.35
N ILE A 209 3.25 -0.84 21.73
CA ILE A 209 2.95 0.28 22.63
C ILE A 209 3.57 0.08 24.01
N LYS A 210 3.43 -1.11 24.60
CA LYS A 210 4.04 -1.45 25.90
C LYS A 210 5.57 -1.37 25.84
N ARG A 211 6.19 -1.84 24.76
CA ARG A 211 7.64 -1.78 24.57
C ARG A 211 8.13 -0.34 24.39
N ASN A 212 7.41 0.47 23.61
CA ASN A 212 7.71 1.88 23.45
C ASN A 212 7.69 2.63 24.78
N SER A 213 6.70 2.37 25.65
CA SER A 213 6.63 2.98 26.99
C SER A 213 7.84 2.67 27.89
N LYS A 214 8.59 1.61 27.56
CA LYS A 214 9.80 1.17 28.26
C LYS A 214 11.10 1.52 27.53
N GLY A 215 11.02 2.25 26.41
CA GLY A 215 12.18 2.57 25.56
C GLY A 215 12.81 1.35 24.86
N LEU A 216 12.07 0.25 24.73
CA LEU A 216 12.56 -0.97 24.07
C LEU A 216 12.35 -0.91 22.55
N LYS A 217 13.14 -1.68 21.78
CA LYS A 217 12.92 -1.87 20.33
C LYS A 217 11.49 -2.36 20.07
N LYS A 218 10.86 -1.91 18.99
CA LYS A 218 9.44 -2.10 18.65
C LYS A 218 9.25 -2.02 17.14
N PHE A 219 8.10 -2.45 16.63
CA PHE A 219 7.77 -2.20 15.23
C PHE A 219 7.59 -0.70 15.01
N ASN A 220 8.40 -0.12 14.13
CA ASN A 220 8.46 1.33 13.96
C ASN A 220 7.28 1.90 13.17
N GLU A 221 6.65 1.09 12.32
CA GLU A 221 5.54 1.46 11.42
C GLU A 221 4.63 0.25 11.19
N GLU A 222 3.51 0.46 10.49
CA GLU A 222 2.52 -0.56 10.17
C GLU A 222 3.08 -1.67 9.26
N ALA A 223 3.94 -1.34 8.30
CA ALA A 223 4.50 -2.32 7.37
C ALA A 223 5.39 -3.35 8.08
N HIS A 224 6.17 -2.93 9.09
CA HIS A 224 6.91 -3.86 9.97
C HIS A 224 5.96 -4.80 10.71
N LEU A 225 4.93 -4.24 11.32
CA LEU A 225 3.93 -5.01 12.06
C LEU A 225 3.21 -6.00 11.14
N LEU A 226 2.77 -5.57 9.96
CA LEU A 226 2.08 -6.41 8.98
C LEU A 226 3.01 -7.49 8.41
N SER A 227 4.29 -7.20 8.20
CA SER A 227 5.28 -8.21 7.78
C SER A 227 5.37 -9.36 8.79
N TYR A 228 5.45 -9.03 10.08
CA TYR A 228 5.41 -10.01 11.16
C TYR A 228 4.07 -10.77 11.21
N VAL A 229 2.94 -10.06 11.07
CA VAL A 229 1.62 -10.67 11.10
C VAL A 229 1.42 -11.62 9.92
N TYR A 230 1.81 -11.25 8.71
CA TYR A 230 1.75 -12.11 7.54
C TYR A 230 2.56 -13.39 7.75
N HIS A 231 3.75 -13.29 8.33
CA HIS A 231 4.54 -14.47 8.70
C HIS A 231 3.76 -15.38 9.66
N LEU A 232 3.15 -14.85 10.72
CA LEU A 232 2.39 -15.65 11.69
C LEU A 232 1.18 -16.36 11.08
N VAL A 233 0.47 -15.71 10.17
CA VAL A 233 -0.72 -16.30 9.53
C VAL A 233 -0.37 -17.22 8.35
N GLY A 234 0.92 -17.51 8.13
CA GLY A 234 1.37 -18.40 7.06
C GLY A 234 1.40 -17.77 5.67
N GLY A 235 1.44 -16.43 5.60
CA GLY A 235 1.60 -15.68 4.37
C GLY A 235 2.87 -16.08 3.63
N LYS A 236 2.73 -16.27 2.31
CA LYS A 236 3.85 -16.66 1.45
C LYS A 236 4.51 -15.43 0.85
N ASP A 237 5.82 -15.29 1.08
CA ASP A 237 6.61 -14.24 0.45
C ASP A 237 6.47 -14.26 -1.08
N TYR A 238 6.50 -13.08 -1.68
CA TYR A 238 6.41 -12.83 -3.11
C TYR A 238 5.12 -13.31 -3.79
N SER A 239 4.08 -13.66 -3.03
CA SER A 239 2.83 -14.23 -3.57
C SER A 239 1.96 -13.25 -4.35
N ALA A 240 2.18 -11.93 -4.21
CA ALA A 240 1.52 -10.89 -4.98
C ALA A 240 2.46 -10.10 -5.92
N ASN A 241 3.73 -10.48 -6.07
CA ASN A 241 4.72 -9.67 -6.81
C ASN A 241 4.53 -9.67 -8.33
N ASP A 242 3.76 -10.62 -8.87
CA ASP A 242 3.28 -10.66 -10.26
C ASP A 242 1.93 -9.93 -10.44
N LEU A 243 1.22 -9.66 -9.34
CA LEU A 243 -0.06 -8.96 -9.31
C LEU A 243 0.15 -7.44 -9.26
N ILE A 244 1.00 -6.98 -8.34
CA ILE A 244 1.19 -5.56 -8.01
C ILE A 244 2.67 -5.18 -7.94
N LYS A 245 2.97 -3.93 -8.31
CA LYS A 245 4.30 -3.33 -8.18
C LYS A 245 4.22 -1.86 -7.75
N ARG A 246 5.06 -1.46 -6.79
CA ARG A 246 5.39 -0.06 -6.52
C ARG A 246 6.24 0.49 -7.67
N ILE A 247 5.67 1.39 -8.47
CA ILE A 247 6.31 1.96 -9.65
C ILE A 247 6.66 3.41 -9.38
N TRP A 248 7.97 3.69 -9.36
CA TRP A 248 8.48 5.04 -9.35
C TRP A 248 8.69 5.50 -10.79
N THR A 249 7.94 6.53 -11.18
CA THR A 249 7.91 7.06 -12.55
C THR A 249 8.80 8.28 -12.73
N ASP A 250 9.34 8.85 -11.64
CA ASP A 250 10.21 10.03 -11.70
C ASP A 250 11.57 9.69 -12.32
N ARG A 251 11.71 9.99 -13.60
CA ARG A 251 12.94 9.74 -14.35
C ARG A 251 14.07 10.68 -14.00
N SER A 252 13.80 11.79 -13.30
CA SER A 252 14.85 12.71 -12.86
C SER A 252 15.53 12.19 -11.59
N LEU A 253 14.74 11.76 -10.61
CA LEU A 253 15.23 11.30 -9.30
C LEU A 253 15.40 9.78 -9.24
N TYR A 254 14.30 9.03 -9.26
CA TYR A 254 14.29 7.60 -9.02
C TYR A 254 13.20 6.91 -9.84
N CYS A 255 13.59 5.95 -10.68
CA CYS A 255 12.68 5.26 -11.60
C CYS A 255 12.83 3.74 -11.52
N THR A 256 11.70 3.02 -11.51
CA THR A 256 11.63 1.55 -11.49
C THR A 256 10.88 0.95 -12.67
N VAL A 257 10.57 1.77 -13.68
CA VAL A 257 9.89 1.36 -14.92
C VAL A 257 10.82 0.50 -15.78
N ASN A 258 10.42 -0.75 -16.04
CA ASN A 258 11.26 -1.75 -16.71
C ASN A 258 10.68 -2.30 -18.01
N GLY A 259 9.44 -1.97 -18.36
CA GLY A 259 8.75 -2.46 -19.56
C GLY A 259 7.85 -3.66 -19.29
N GLU A 260 7.84 -4.18 -18.06
CA GLU A 260 6.96 -5.30 -17.66
C GLU A 260 5.72 -4.80 -16.93
N GLU A 261 5.54 -3.48 -16.77
CA GLU A 261 4.41 -2.91 -16.05
C GLU A 261 3.06 -3.34 -16.66
N ASN A 262 2.98 -3.48 -17.98
CA ASN A 262 1.78 -3.97 -18.66
C ASN A 262 1.47 -5.45 -18.39
N ASN A 263 2.35 -6.20 -17.71
CA ASN A 263 2.06 -7.58 -17.27
C ASN A 263 1.26 -7.63 -15.98
N LEU A 264 1.35 -6.58 -15.15
CA LEU A 264 0.71 -6.50 -13.84
C LEU A 264 -0.80 -6.29 -13.96
N THR A 265 -1.52 -6.62 -12.88
CA THR A 265 -2.94 -6.28 -12.71
C THR A 265 -3.11 -4.93 -12.04
N ILE A 266 -2.21 -4.60 -11.12
CA ILE A 266 -2.30 -3.39 -10.29
C ILE A 266 -0.99 -2.62 -10.37
N TRP A 267 -1.09 -1.32 -10.66
CA TRP A 267 0.02 -0.39 -10.51
C TRP A 267 -0.14 0.39 -9.22
N HIS A 268 0.91 0.48 -8.40
CA HIS A 268 0.99 1.44 -7.30
C HIS A 268 1.88 2.62 -7.74
N LEU A 269 1.34 3.85 -7.77
CA LEU A 269 1.98 5.01 -8.38
C LEU A 269 2.23 6.19 -7.40
N PRO A 270 3.12 6.05 -6.39
CA PRO A 270 3.42 7.10 -5.42
C PRO A 270 3.76 8.46 -6.01
N ALA A 271 4.58 8.46 -7.07
CA ALA A 271 5.07 9.69 -7.69
C ALA A 271 3.97 10.43 -8.49
N GLU A 272 2.91 9.75 -8.91
CA GLU A 272 1.90 10.32 -9.81
C GLU A 272 0.76 11.06 -9.08
N LYS A 273 0.72 11.00 -7.74
CA LYS A 273 -0.29 11.68 -6.88
C LYS A 273 -0.42 13.18 -7.17
N LYS A 274 0.69 13.83 -7.55
CA LYS A 274 0.76 15.28 -7.84
C LYS A 274 0.57 15.61 -9.32
N THR A 275 0.68 14.62 -10.20
CA THR A 275 0.77 14.78 -11.66
C THR A 275 -0.37 14.03 -12.35
N SER A 276 -0.13 12.81 -12.84
CA SER A 276 -1.09 12.13 -13.71
C SER A 276 -2.38 11.74 -12.99
N LEU A 277 -2.35 11.37 -11.71
CA LEU A 277 -3.59 11.07 -10.97
C LEU A 277 -4.50 12.30 -10.82
N ARG A 278 -3.92 13.50 -10.66
CA ARG A 278 -4.69 14.75 -10.67
C ARG A 278 -5.33 15.03 -12.04
N LYS A 279 -4.58 14.83 -13.12
CA LYS A 279 -5.09 15.02 -14.49
C LYS A 279 -6.21 14.02 -14.80
N MET A 280 -6.03 12.77 -14.39
CA MET A 280 -7.04 11.72 -14.55
C MET A 280 -8.33 12.09 -13.82
N TYR A 281 -8.23 12.52 -12.56
CA TYR A 281 -9.39 12.98 -11.80
C TYR A 281 -10.18 14.09 -12.53
N GLN A 282 -9.48 15.05 -13.14
CA GLN A 282 -10.13 16.12 -13.92
C GLN A 282 -10.81 15.60 -15.19
N ILE A 283 -10.25 14.58 -15.84
CA ILE A 283 -10.86 13.92 -17.00
C ILE A 283 -12.14 13.20 -16.57
N LEU A 284 -12.10 12.45 -15.47
CA LEU A 284 -13.26 11.75 -14.90
C LEU A 284 -14.36 12.75 -14.50
N GLY A 285 -14.00 13.87 -13.89
CA GLY A 285 -14.89 14.98 -13.55
C GLY A 285 -15.64 15.58 -14.74
N ARG A 286 -15.07 15.49 -15.94
CA ARG A 286 -15.69 15.94 -17.20
C ARG A 286 -16.49 14.86 -17.92
N GLY A 287 -16.68 13.70 -17.30
CA GLY A 287 -17.39 12.57 -17.89
C GLY A 287 -16.53 11.60 -18.69
N GLY A 288 -15.20 11.85 -18.82
CA GLY A 288 -14.30 10.95 -19.55
C GLY A 288 -14.11 9.60 -18.87
N ASP A 289 -13.58 8.64 -19.63
CA ASP A 289 -13.10 7.33 -19.17
C ASP A 289 -11.83 6.97 -19.98
N TYR A 290 -10.83 6.41 -19.30
CA TYR A 290 -9.50 6.15 -19.84
C TYR A 290 -8.92 4.80 -19.44
N PHE A 291 -9.57 4.04 -18.54
CA PHE A 291 -8.95 2.84 -17.94
C PHE A 291 -9.07 1.58 -18.81
N THR A 292 -9.87 1.60 -19.87
CA THR A 292 -10.09 0.42 -20.73
C THR A 292 -8.97 0.16 -21.75
N ASP A 293 -8.05 1.10 -21.94
CA ASP A 293 -6.94 0.99 -22.90
C ASP A 293 -5.61 1.07 -22.15
N ILE A 294 -4.99 -0.10 -21.95
CA ILE A 294 -3.75 -0.21 -21.17
C ILE A 294 -2.61 0.58 -21.80
N GLU A 295 -2.48 0.63 -23.13
CA GLU A 295 -1.39 1.34 -23.79
C GLU A 295 -1.53 2.85 -23.61
N LYS A 296 -2.76 3.38 -23.75
CA LYS A 296 -3.02 4.79 -23.42
C LYS A 296 -2.76 5.09 -21.95
N CYS A 297 -3.18 4.20 -21.05
CA CYS A 297 -2.89 4.32 -19.62
C CYS A 297 -1.37 4.35 -19.37
N SER A 298 -0.61 3.48 -20.02
CA SER A 298 0.82 3.36 -19.81
C SER A 298 1.57 4.63 -20.18
N VAL A 299 1.19 5.24 -21.31
CA VAL A 299 1.73 6.54 -21.74
C VAL A 299 1.31 7.63 -20.77
N PHE A 300 0.03 7.67 -20.39
CA PHE A 300 -0.51 8.72 -19.52
C PHE A 300 0.14 8.75 -18.12
N PHE A 301 0.41 7.58 -17.54
CA PHE A 301 1.03 7.44 -16.23
C PHE A 301 2.56 7.30 -16.27
N ASN A 302 3.19 7.57 -17.43
CA ASN A 302 4.65 7.52 -17.62
C ASN A 302 5.30 6.16 -17.34
N VAL A 303 4.52 5.07 -17.35
CA VAL A 303 5.00 3.71 -17.09
C VAL A 303 5.48 2.99 -18.36
N THR A 304 5.46 3.64 -19.53
CA THR A 304 6.14 3.14 -20.73
C THR A 304 7.67 3.25 -20.57
N ALA A 305 8.38 2.12 -20.67
CA ALA A 305 9.84 2.12 -20.61
C ALA A 305 10.48 2.98 -21.72
N THR A 306 11.59 3.63 -21.39
CA THR A 306 12.42 4.37 -22.35
C THR A 306 13.87 3.97 -22.22
N LYS A 307 14.70 4.33 -23.22
CA LYS A 307 16.15 4.11 -23.17
C LYS A 307 16.76 4.62 -21.85
N LEU A 308 16.30 5.77 -21.35
CA LEU A 308 16.78 6.34 -20.10
C LEU A 308 16.37 5.51 -18.88
N SER A 309 15.11 5.04 -18.80
CA SER A 309 14.66 4.23 -17.66
C SER A 309 15.38 2.88 -17.64
N LEU A 310 15.52 2.23 -18.80
CA LEU A 310 16.27 0.98 -18.96
C LEU A 310 17.75 1.14 -18.60
N PHE A 311 18.39 2.24 -19.02
CA PHE A 311 19.78 2.53 -18.67
C PHE A 311 19.96 2.75 -17.15
N LYS A 312 19.08 3.52 -16.51
CA LYS A 312 19.12 3.71 -15.05
C LYS A 312 18.93 2.40 -14.30
N MET A 313 18.05 1.52 -14.78
CA MET A 313 17.87 0.18 -14.23
C MET A 313 19.10 -0.70 -14.40
N TYR A 314 19.74 -0.66 -15.56
CA TYR A 314 21.00 -1.37 -15.79
C TYR A 314 22.07 -0.94 -14.78
N LEU A 315 22.30 0.37 -14.63
CA LEU A 315 23.26 0.90 -13.66
C LEU A 315 22.93 0.45 -12.23
N ARG A 316 21.66 0.51 -11.85
CA ARG A 316 21.21 0.04 -10.54
C ARG A 316 21.48 -1.45 -10.33
N ASN A 317 21.20 -2.28 -11.33
CA ASN A 317 21.45 -3.72 -11.25
C ASN A 317 22.94 -4.03 -11.17
N GLN A 318 23.80 -3.27 -11.85
CA GLN A 318 25.26 -3.38 -11.71
C GLN A 318 25.73 -2.98 -10.31
N ALA A 319 25.26 -1.84 -9.79
CA ALA A 319 25.57 -1.41 -8.44
C ALA A 319 25.14 -2.46 -7.40
N ARG A 320 23.94 -3.05 -7.54
CA ARG A 320 23.45 -4.14 -6.70
C ARG A 320 24.36 -5.37 -6.75
N ARG A 321 24.80 -5.78 -7.94
CA ARG A 321 25.73 -6.91 -8.11
C ARG A 321 27.06 -6.64 -7.40
N LEU A 322 27.62 -5.43 -7.56
CA LEU A 322 28.87 -5.02 -6.92
C LEU A 322 28.76 -5.01 -5.40
N VAL A 323 27.66 -4.49 -4.84
CA VAL A 323 27.42 -4.51 -3.38
C VAL A 323 27.33 -5.96 -2.86
N LYS A 324 26.61 -6.85 -3.56
CA LYS A 324 26.52 -8.27 -3.18
C LYS A 324 27.91 -8.94 -3.20
N VAL A 325 28.72 -8.70 -4.23
CA VAL A 325 30.08 -9.24 -4.35
C VAL A 325 30.99 -8.71 -3.24
N TYR A 326 31.00 -7.39 -3.01
CA TYR A 326 31.80 -6.77 -1.97
C TYR A 326 31.46 -7.30 -0.57
N ARG A 327 30.16 -7.51 -0.29
CA ARG A 327 29.72 -8.07 1.00
C ARG A 327 30.11 -9.53 1.18
N LYS A 328 30.01 -10.36 0.12
CA LYS A 328 30.47 -11.77 0.15
C LYS A 328 31.98 -11.89 0.39
N LEU A 329 32.78 -10.88 0.00
CA LEU A 329 34.22 -10.85 0.26
C LEU A 329 34.58 -10.41 1.69
N LYS A 330 33.61 -9.87 2.45
CA LYS A 330 33.80 -9.38 3.83
C LYS A 330 33.23 -10.30 4.92
N SER A 331 32.38 -11.26 4.54
CA SER A 331 31.81 -12.31 5.42
C SER A 331 32.68 -13.55 5.40
#